data_AF-A5UNE8-F1
#
_entry.id   AF-A5UNE8-F1
#
_cell.length_a   1.000
_cell.length_b   1.000
_cell.length_c   1.000
_cell.angle_alpha   90.00
_cell.angle_beta   90.00
_cell.angle_gamma   90.00
#
_symmetry.space_group_name_H-M   'P 1'
#
loop_
_entity.id
_entity.type
_entity.pdbx_description
1 polymer ?
#
loop_
_entity_poly.entity_id
_entity_poly.type
_entity_poly.pdbx_seq_one_letter_code
_entity_poly.pdbx_strand_id
1 'polypeptide(L)'
;MLNKYSSDFSKHNFTQLALFTLLVMKFYTRITHGQIIDLLELSDKIQKYLHLKKILHYITLQKFFQRLPTSILHELNDEILNDNKINGKIIVLDGSGFINDYKDKYYTIIRHKQRKNHVKNHISLM
;
A
#
# COMPACT_ATOMS: atom_id res chain seq x y z
N MET A 1 -6.25 -14.84 -2.03
CA MET A 1 -4.97 -14.95 -1.25
C MET A 1 -3.70 -14.64 -2.06
N LEU A 2 -2.76 -13.88 -1.50
CA LEU A 2 -1.46 -13.54 -2.10
C LEU A 2 -0.45 -14.70 -1.97
N ASN A 3 0.29 -14.97 -3.05
CA ASN A 3 1.39 -15.95 -3.02
C ASN A 3 2.57 -15.44 -2.17
N LYS A 4 3.47 -16.34 -1.74
CA LYS A 4 4.67 -15.92 -0.98
C LYS A 4 5.52 -14.90 -1.75
N TYR A 5 5.59 -15.05 -3.07
CA TYR A 5 6.34 -14.21 -4.00
C TYR A 5 5.50 -13.86 -5.23
N SER A 6 5.89 -12.81 -5.97
CA SER A 6 5.14 -12.37 -7.15
C SER A 6 5.16 -13.34 -8.32
N SER A 7 6.23 -14.13 -8.43
CA SER A 7 6.42 -15.15 -9.45
C SER A 7 7.61 -16.03 -9.06
N ASP A 8 7.68 -17.22 -9.67
CA ASP A 8 8.80 -18.15 -9.49
C ASP A 8 10.13 -17.62 -10.03
N PHE A 9 10.07 -16.62 -10.93
CA PHE A 9 11.25 -15.93 -11.49
C PHE A 9 11.63 -14.65 -10.72
N SER A 10 10.92 -14.33 -9.63
CA SER A 10 11.24 -13.15 -8.85
C SER A 10 12.61 -13.29 -8.18
N LYS A 11 13.22 -12.18 -7.73
CA LYS A 11 14.49 -12.25 -6.99
C LYS A 11 14.33 -12.81 -5.57
N HIS A 12 13.10 -13.08 -5.11
CA HIS A 12 12.82 -13.62 -3.77
C HIS A 12 13.37 -12.80 -2.59
N ASN A 13 13.75 -11.54 -2.83
CA ASN A 13 14.31 -10.64 -1.82
C ASN A 13 13.28 -10.23 -0.76
N PHE A 14 12.01 -10.15 -1.16
CA PHE A 14 10.90 -9.68 -0.35
C PHE A 14 9.69 -10.59 -0.56
N THR A 15 9.01 -10.96 0.51
CA THR A 15 7.74 -11.68 0.44
C THR A 15 6.61 -10.69 0.11
N GLN A 16 5.57 -11.14 -0.59
CA GLN A 16 4.41 -10.28 -0.88
C GLN A 16 3.73 -9.83 0.41
N LEU A 17 3.67 -10.70 1.41
CA LEU A 17 3.11 -10.37 2.73
C LEU A 17 3.87 -9.22 3.39
N ALA A 18 5.21 -9.26 3.41
CA ALA A 18 6.00 -8.18 4.01
C ALA A 18 5.81 -6.85 3.27
N LEU A 19 5.75 -6.88 1.93
CA LEU A 19 5.47 -5.68 1.12
C LEU A 19 4.05 -5.14 1.39
N PHE A 20 3.08 -6.03 1.56
CA PHE A 20 1.71 -5.66 1.90
C PHE A 20 1.62 -5.04 3.29
N THR A 21 2.27 -5.62 4.30
CA THR A 21 2.31 -5.04 5.65
C THR A 21 2.94 -3.65 5.66
N LEU A 22 4.05 -3.45 4.91
CA LEU A 22 4.67 -2.13 4.76
C LEU A 22 3.73 -1.14 4.07
N LEU A 23 2.98 -1.60 3.07
CA LEU A 23 2.00 -0.77 2.38
C LEU A 23 0.85 -0.34 3.31
N VAL A 24 0.32 -1.25 4.11
CA VAL A 24 -0.70 -0.95 5.12
C VAL A 24 -0.16 0.02 6.17
N MET A 25 1.06 -0.24 6.66
CA MET A 25 1.74 0.62 7.62
C MET A 25 1.88 2.05 7.07
N LYS A 26 2.24 2.18 5.79
CA LYS A 26 2.30 3.48 5.09
C LYS A 26 0.97 4.23 5.17
N PHE A 27 -0.12 3.55 4.84
CA PHE A 27 -1.44 4.16 4.81
C PHE A 27 -1.93 4.53 6.21
N TYR A 28 -1.60 3.70 7.20
CA TYR A 28 -1.92 3.94 8.60
C TYR A 28 -1.20 5.18 9.13
N THR A 29 0.12 5.31 8.89
CA THR A 29 0.92 6.44 9.39
C THR A 29 0.88 7.67 8.49
N ARG A 30 0.30 7.58 7.30
CA ARG A 30 0.20 8.65 6.29
C ARG A 30 1.55 9.22 5.85
N ILE A 31 2.59 8.39 5.83
CA ILE A 31 3.95 8.77 5.44
C ILE A 31 4.23 8.48 3.95
N THR A 32 5.26 9.12 3.40
CA THR A 32 5.69 8.90 2.01
C THR A 32 6.45 7.58 1.84
N HIS A 33 6.62 7.13 0.60
CA HIS A 33 7.41 5.92 0.31
C HIS A 33 8.87 6.04 0.75
N GLY A 34 9.44 7.26 0.74
CA GLY A 34 10.80 7.52 1.24
C GLY A 34 10.86 7.41 2.76
N GLN A 35 9.92 8.03 3.46
CA GLN A 35 9.85 8.00 4.92
C GLN A 35 9.70 6.58 5.50
N ILE A 36 9.09 5.63 4.76
CA ILE A 36 9.09 4.21 5.15
C ILE A 36 10.49 3.62 5.17
N ILE A 37 11.35 4.00 4.23
CA ILE A 37 12.71 3.49 4.16
C ILE A 37 13.51 4.04 5.32
N ASP A 38 13.39 5.34 5.57
CA ASP A 38 14.03 5.97 6.73
C ASP A 38 13.59 5.23 8.01
N LEU A 39 12.29 4.94 8.16
CA LEU A 39 11.78 4.18 9.31
C LEU A 39 12.34 2.76 9.37
N LEU A 40 12.52 2.09 8.24
CA LEU A 40 13.13 0.77 8.17
C LEU A 40 14.61 0.83 8.56
N GLU A 41 15.35 1.84 8.11
CA GLU A 41 16.75 2.05 8.44
C GLU A 41 16.95 2.38 9.93
N LEU A 42 16.04 3.13 10.53
CA LEU A 42 16.08 3.45 11.97
C LEU A 42 15.62 2.29 12.87
N SER A 43 14.91 1.29 12.35
CA SER A 43 14.27 0.26 13.16
C SER A 43 14.59 -1.17 12.71
N ASP A 44 15.64 -1.73 13.31
CA ASP A 44 15.99 -3.15 13.16
C ASP A 44 14.87 -4.10 13.62
N LYS A 45 14.01 -3.65 14.54
CA LYS A 45 12.88 -4.45 15.04
C LYS A 45 11.88 -4.74 13.93
N ILE A 46 11.55 -3.73 13.12
CA ILE A 46 10.61 -3.87 12.00
C ILE A 46 11.22 -4.79 10.93
N GLN A 47 12.52 -4.62 10.64
CA GLN A 47 13.21 -5.49 9.69
C GLN A 47 13.19 -6.95 10.12
N LYS A 48 13.47 -7.22 11.40
CA LYS A 48 13.43 -8.58 11.98
C LYS A 48 12.02 -9.16 11.95
N TYR A 49 11.01 -8.40 12.36
CA TYR A 49 9.62 -8.87 12.38
C TYR A 49 9.10 -9.23 10.99
N LEU A 50 9.50 -8.46 9.97
CA LEU A 50 9.10 -8.69 8.58
C LEU A 50 10.05 -9.64 7.82
N HIS A 51 11.08 -10.18 8.49
CA HIS A 51 12.13 -11.00 7.90
C HIS A 51 12.75 -10.38 6.63
N LEU A 52 13.00 -9.07 6.66
CA LEU A 52 13.60 -8.35 5.54
C LEU A 52 15.10 -8.68 5.47
N LYS A 53 15.52 -9.30 4.37
CA LYS A 53 16.95 -9.61 4.12
C LYS A 53 17.76 -8.41 3.64
N LYS A 54 17.07 -7.36 3.17
CA LYS A 54 17.68 -6.16 2.60
C LYS A 54 16.77 -4.96 2.82
N ILE A 55 17.35 -3.78 2.94
CA ILE A 55 16.60 -2.52 2.95
C ILE A 55 15.90 -2.34 1.60
N LEU A 56 14.62 -1.97 1.67
CA LEU A 56 13.76 -1.80 0.50
C LEU A 56 14.13 -0.51 -0.23
N HIS A 57 14.14 -0.54 -1.57
CA HIS A 57 14.18 0.69 -2.36
C HIS A 57 12.75 1.25 -2.53
N TYR A 58 12.57 2.58 -2.54
CA TYR A 58 11.23 3.21 -2.52
C TYR A 58 10.34 2.77 -3.69
N ILE A 59 10.96 2.58 -4.86
CA ILE A 59 10.30 2.11 -6.07
C ILE A 59 9.71 0.70 -5.88
N THR A 60 10.25 -0.13 -5.00
CA THR A 60 9.77 -1.50 -4.81
C THR A 60 8.37 -1.53 -4.20
N LEU A 61 8.13 -0.74 -3.15
CA LEU A 61 6.80 -0.64 -2.52
C LEU A 61 5.77 -0.03 -3.50
N GLN A 62 6.21 0.95 -4.28
CA GLN A 62 5.39 1.59 -5.31
C GLN A 62 5.02 0.60 -6.44
N LYS A 63 5.99 -0.13 -6.98
CA LYS A 63 5.75 -1.13 -8.03
C LYS A 63 4.90 -2.29 -7.51
N PHE A 64 5.04 -2.63 -6.24
CA PHE A 64 4.16 -3.61 -5.60
C PHE A 64 2.72 -3.10 -5.59
N PHE A 65 2.48 -1.86 -5.15
CA PHE A 65 1.14 -1.27 -5.16
C PHE A 65 0.53 -1.20 -6.57
N GLN A 66 1.32 -0.82 -7.59
CA GLN A 66 0.86 -0.81 -8.99
C GLN A 66 0.46 -2.18 -9.53
N ARG A 67 1.07 -3.24 -9.02
CA ARG A 67 0.84 -4.62 -9.46
C ARG A 67 -0.22 -5.32 -8.63
N LEU A 68 -0.64 -4.71 -7.52
CA LEU A 68 -1.60 -5.31 -6.61
C LEU A 68 -2.94 -5.48 -7.36
N PRO A 69 -3.43 -6.72 -7.53
CA PRO A 69 -4.70 -6.95 -8.20
C PRO A 69 -5.84 -6.27 -7.43
N THR A 70 -6.67 -5.52 -8.14
CA THR A 70 -7.85 -4.86 -7.53
C THR A 70 -8.79 -5.88 -6.89
N SER A 71 -8.86 -7.11 -7.42
CA SER A 71 -9.65 -8.20 -6.85
C SER A 71 -9.29 -8.52 -5.40
N ILE A 72 -8.00 -8.44 -5.02
CA ILE A 72 -7.58 -8.66 -3.63
C ILE A 72 -8.08 -7.53 -2.72
N LEU A 73 -8.10 -6.29 -3.22
CA LEU A 73 -8.66 -5.18 -2.44
C LEU A 73 -10.17 -5.32 -2.25
N HIS A 74 -10.88 -5.83 -3.27
CA HIS A 74 -12.31 -6.13 -3.15
C HIS A 74 -12.56 -7.27 -2.16
N GLU A 75 -11.83 -8.39 -2.29
CA GLU A 75 -11.94 -9.54 -1.37
C GLU A 75 -11.69 -9.12 0.09
N LEU A 76 -10.66 -8.32 0.34
CA LEU A 76 -10.39 -7.76 1.67
C LEU A 76 -11.51 -6.85 2.16
N ASN A 77 -12.07 -6.02 1.29
CA ASN A 77 -13.17 -5.14 1.66
C ASN A 77 -14.44 -5.95 1.99
N ASP A 78 -14.72 -7.00 1.23
CA ASP A 78 -15.86 -7.88 1.47
C ASP A 78 -15.70 -8.63 2.80
N GLU A 79 -14.50 -9.13 3.12
CA GLU A 79 -14.22 -9.72 4.44
C GLU A 79 -14.41 -8.71 5.57
N ILE A 80 -13.88 -7.48 5.43
CA ILE A 80 -14.07 -6.41 6.42
C ILE A 80 -15.55 -6.10 6.62
N LEU A 81 -16.35 -6.04 5.55
CA LEU A 81 -17.78 -5.77 5.62
C LEU A 81 -18.55 -6.91 6.31
N ASN A 82 -18.19 -8.16 6.00
CA ASN A 82 -18.78 -9.35 6.61
C ASN A 82 -18.48 -9.43 8.11
N ASP A 83 -17.23 -9.20 8.50
CA ASP A 83 -16.79 -9.25 9.90
C ASP A 83 -17.44 -8.15 10.75
N ASN A 84 -17.60 -6.96 10.20
CA ASN A 84 -18.13 -5.81 10.94
C ASN A 84 -19.66 -5.70 10.89
N LYS A 85 -20.38 -6.65 10.24
CA LYS A 85 -21.85 -6.63 10.04
C LYS A 85 -22.40 -5.22 9.85
N ILE A 86 -21.79 -4.46 8.94
CA ILE A 86 -22.06 -3.02 8.83
C ILE A 86 -23.46 -2.81 8.25
N ASN A 87 -24.43 -2.51 9.11
CA ASN A 87 -25.79 -2.14 8.70
C ASN A 87 -25.81 -0.62 8.39
N GLY A 88 -25.07 -0.22 7.35
CA GLY A 88 -24.88 1.18 7.00
C GLY A 88 -26.11 1.79 6.36
N LYS A 89 -26.78 2.73 7.04
CA LYS A 89 -27.92 3.49 6.49
C LYS A 89 -27.47 4.57 5.48
N ILE A 90 -26.20 4.97 5.53
CA ILE A 90 -25.58 5.99 4.67
C ILE A 90 -24.23 5.47 4.18
N ILE A 91 -24.05 5.43 2.86
CA ILE A 91 -22.77 5.10 2.22
C ILE A 91 -22.13 6.42 1.80
N VAL A 92 -21.10 6.85 2.53
CA VAL A 92 -20.35 8.06 2.17
C VAL A 92 -19.22 7.68 1.22
N LEU A 93 -19.24 8.26 0.02
CA LEU A 93 -18.18 8.14 -0.98
C LEU A 93 -17.10 9.17 -0.66
N ASP A 94 -16.13 8.84 0.18
CA ASP A 94 -14.98 9.71 0.35
C ASP A 94 -14.09 9.68 -0.91
N GLY A 95 -13.89 10.85 -1.52
CA GLY A 95 -13.12 11.03 -2.75
C GLY A 95 -11.60 10.82 -2.58
N SER A 96 -11.16 10.49 -1.37
CA SER A 96 -9.78 10.23 -0.99
C SER A 96 -9.30 8.86 -1.49
N GLY A 97 -9.19 8.69 -2.81
CA GLY A 97 -8.63 7.46 -3.37
C GLY A 97 -7.18 7.23 -2.91
N PHE A 98 -6.77 5.96 -2.77
CA PHE A 98 -5.39 5.59 -2.49
C PHE A 98 -4.49 6.03 -3.66
N ILE A 99 -3.61 7.00 -3.39
CA ILE A 99 -2.71 7.56 -4.40
C ILE A 99 -1.41 6.75 -4.41
N ASN A 100 -1.06 6.28 -5.61
CA ASN A 100 0.25 5.72 -5.90
C ASN A 100 1.30 6.84 -5.96
N ASP A 101 1.67 7.36 -4.79
CA ASP A 101 2.43 8.61 -4.70
C ASP A 101 3.88 8.44 -5.20
N TYR A 102 4.19 8.98 -6.36
CA TYR A 102 5.50 8.89 -7.00
C TYR A 102 6.40 10.09 -6.72
N LYS A 103 5.89 11.23 -6.23
CA LYS A 103 6.66 12.48 -6.32
C LYS A 103 6.50 13.40 -5.13
N ASP A 104 7.64 13.74 -4.53
CA ASP A 104 7.83 14.95 -3.73
C ASP A 104 7.16 16.14 -4.40
N LYS A 105 6.61 17.04 -3.58
CA LYS A 105 5.97 18.29 -4.04
C LYS A 105 6.82 18.97 -5.12
N TYR A 106 8.15 18.95 -4.97
CA TYR A 106 9.16 19.44 -5.90
C TYR A 106 8.99 18.92 -7.35
N TYR A 107 8.90 17.61 -7.58
CA TYR A 107 8.81 17.03 -8.92
C TYR A 107 7.43 17.18 -9.58
N THR A 108 6.41 17.53 -8.80
CA THR A 108 5.05 17.80 -9.29
C THR A 108 4.96 19.22 -9.87
N ILE A 109 5.61 20.19 -9.21
CA ILE A 109 5.70 21.59 -9.65
C ILE A 109 6.43 21.70 -11.00
N ILE A 110 7.55 20.99 -11.17
CA ILE A 110 8.41 21.12 -12.36
C ILE A 110 7.78 20.53 -13.63
N ARG A 111 6.91 19.52 -13.51
CA ARG A 111 6.41 18.76 -14.69
C ARG A 111 5.06 19.20 -15.25
N HIS A 112 4.32 20.12 -14.62
CA HIS A 112 2.98 20.59 -15.05
C HIS A 112 2.02 19.49 -15.56
N LYS A 113 2.16 18.25 -15.08
CA LYS A 113 1.34 17.11 -15.52
C LYS A 113 0.25 16.85 -14.48
N GLN A 114 -1.01 16.94 -14.92
CA GLN A 114 -2.14 16.46 -14.12
C GLN A 114 -2.11 14.94 -14.02
N ARG A 115 -2.34 14.44 -12.81
CA ARG A 115 -2.20 13.02 -12.42
C ARG A 115 -3.36 12.19 -13.00
N LYS A 116 -3.08 10.95 -13.42
CA LYS A 116 -4.10 9.95 -13.73
C LYS A 116 -3.83 8.67 -12.93
N ASN A 117 -4.88 8.25 -12.22
CA ASN A 117 -5.14 6.98 -11.54
C ASN A 117 -5.22 7.09 -10.01
N HIS A 118 -6.46 7.11 -9.52
CA HIS A 118 -6.85 6.94 -8.14
C HIS A 118 -7.49 5.55 -8.00
N VAL A 119 -7.09 4.77 -7.01
CA VAL A 119 -7.89 3.62 -6.57
C VAL A 119 -8.85 4.16 -5.53
N LYS A 120 -10.13 4.31 -5.88
CA LYS A 120 -11.16 4.71 -4.91
C LYS A 120 -11.46 3.50 -4.04
N ASN A 121 -11.27 3.64 -2.74
CA ASN A 121 -11.81 2.67 -1.78
C ASN A 121 -13.05 3.26 -1.15
N HIS A 122 -14.07 2.42 -1.00
CA HIS A 122 -15.31 2.75 -0.34
C HIS A 122 -15.17 2.34 1.12
N ILE A 123 -15.01 3.31 2.02
CA ILE A 123 -15.09 3.04 3.46
C ILE A 123 -16.51 3.40 3.90
N SER A 124 -17.27 2.41 4.35
CA SER A 124 -18.56 2.64 5.00
C SER A 124 -18.28 3.02 6.46
N LEU A 125 -18.58 4.27 6.83
CA LEU A 125 -18.58 4.73 8.21
C LEU A 125 -20.03 4.87 8.66
N MET A 126 -20.27 4.36 9.86
CA MET A 126 -21.56 4.29 10.56
C MET A 126 -22.01 5.65 11.09
#